data_AF-A0A3B3ZQJ7-F1
#
_entry.id   AF-A0A3B3ZQJ7-F1
#
_cell.length_a   1.000
_cell.length_b   1.000
_cell.length_c   1.000
_cell.angle_alpha   90.00
_cell.angle_beta   90.00
_cell.angle_gamma   90.00
#
_symmetry.space_group_name_H-M   'P 1'
#
loop_
_entity.id
_entity.type
_entity.pdbx_description
1 polymer ?
#
loop_
_entity_poly.entity_id
_entity_poly.type
_entity_poly.pdbx_seq_one_letter_code
_entity_poly.pdbx_strand_id
1 'polypeptide(L)'
;MSTVLCVKPEEGDPGERLTQDEIVSRTRQVVAGLEALKQEHTSILDGLLGSLQCFKQEGSEGHPQGDLMIRKSLDMLELGLSEAQVMMALSSHLSAVESEKQKLRAQVRRLCQENQWLRDELAGTQQKLQRSEQSVAQLEEEKKHLEFMNQLKKYDQDLSPSVSEGEGGRGE
;
A
#
# COMPACT_ATOMS: atom_id res chain seq x y z
N MET A 1 21.61 19.71 -6.14
CA MET A 1 21.45 18.38 -5.53
C MET A 1 20.73 18.58 -4.22
N SER A 2 19.44 18.22 -4.14
CA SER A 2 18.61 18.44 -2.95
C SER A 2 18.58 17.14 -2.15
N THR A 3 19.27 17.14 -1.01
CA THR A 3 19.38 16.00 -0.10
C THR A 3 18.06 15.85 0.66
N VAL A 4 17.27 14.84 0.32
CA VAL A 4 16.08 14.47 1.10
C VAL A 4 16.57 13.77 2.37
N LEU A 5 16.50 14.48 3.49
CA LEU A 5 16.71 13.92 4.82
C LEU A 5 15.60 12.91 5.12
N CYS A 6 15.92 11.62 5.09
CA CYS A 6 15.09 10.57 5.67
C CYS A 6 15.04 10.77 7.19
N VAL A 7 13.95 11.34 7.69
CA VAL A 7 13.63 11.37 9.12
C VAL A 7 13.26 9.94 9.55
N LYS A 8 14.09 9.31 10.38
CA LYS A 8 13.77 8.04 11.04
C LYS A 8 12.63 8.27 12.05
N PRO A 9 11.65 7.36 12.18
CA PRO A 9 10.69 7.43 13.27
C PRO A 9 11.41 7.03 14.57
N GLU A 10 11.37 7.92 15.56
CA GLU A 10 11.75 7.61 16.95
C GLU A 10 10.82 6.53 17.50
N GLU A 11 11.39 5.41 17.94
CA GLU A 11 10.69 4.39 18.72
C GLU A 11 10.53 4.86 20.16
N GLY A 12 9.32 4.75 20.70
CA GLY A 12 8.93 5.27 22.00
C GLY A 12 9.35 4.41 23.20
N ASP A 13 9.40 5.05 24.36
CA ASP A 13 9.66 4.47 25.70
C ASP A 13 8.48 3.59 26.19
N PRO A 14 8.71 2.42 26.82
CA PRO A 14 7.71 1.40 27.09
C PRO A 14 7.14 1.56 28.50
N GLY A 15 6.23 2.52 28.69
CA GLY A 15 5.25 2.45 29.76
C GLY A 15 4.07 1.62 29.27
N GLU A 16 3.80 0.46 29.88
CA GLU A 16 2.76 -0.54 29.56
C GLU A 16 1.44 0.08 29.07
N ARG A 17 1.39 0.43 27.78
CA ARG A 17 0.15 0.66 27.06
C ARG A 17 -0.30 -0.71 26.62
N LEU A 18 -1.42 -1.15 27.18
CA LEU A 18 -2.13 -2.33 26.73
C LEU A 18 -2.20 -2.31 25.21
N THR A 19 -1.73 -3.38 24.59
CA THR A 19 -1.78 -3.52 23.15
C THR A 19 -3.25 -3.53 22.70
N GLN A 20 -3.52 -3.08 21.47
CA GLN A 20 -4.89 -3.05 20.95
C GLN A 20 -5.56 -4.43 21.05
N ASP A 21 -4.81 -5.50 20.79
CA ASP A 21 -5.30 -6.87 20.91
C ASP A 21 -5.66 -7.26 22.35
N GLU A 22 -4.87 -6.82 23.35
CA GLU A 22 -5.19 -7.03 24.76
C GLU A 22 -6.43 -6.25 25.20
N ILE A 23 -6.60 -5.03 24.71
CA ILE A 23 -7.80 -4.22 24.99
C ILE A 23 -9.03 -4.93 24.41
N VAL A 24 -8.98 -5.36 23.15
CA VAL A 24 -10.13 -6.03 22.52
C VAL A 24 -10.40 -7.40 23.18
N SER A 25 -9.37 -8.13 23.59
CA SER A 25 -9.52 -9.40 24.32
C SER A 25 -10.20 -9.20 25.68
N ARG A 26 -9.77 -8.19 26.45
CA ARG A 26 -10.42 -7.81 27.72
C ARG A 26 -11.86 -7.39 27.51
N THR A 27 -12.14 -6.59 26.47
CA THR A 27 -13.51 -6.18 26.13
C THR A 27 -14.40 -7.38 25.81
N ARG A 28 -13.90 -8.36 25.02
CA ARG A 28 -14.65 -9.60 24.74
C ARG A 28 -14.97 -10.39 26.01
N GLN A 29 -14.01 -10.47 26.93
CA GLN A 29 -14.21 -11.16 28.21
C GLN A 29 -15.27 -10.45 29.07
N VAL A 30 -15.25 -9.12 29.10
CA VAL A 30 -16.26 -8.31 29.81
C VAL A 30 -17.64 -8.49 29.19
N VAL A 31 -17.76 -8.51 27.85
CA VAL A 31 -19.03 -8.77 27.16
C VAL A 31 -19.60 -10.13 27.54
N ALA A 32 -18.79 -11.20 27.48
CA ALA A 32 -19.23 -12.54 27.86
C ALA A 32 -19.67 -12.60 29.34
N GLY A 33 -18.95 -11.91 30.23
CA GLY A 33 -19.32 -11.80 31.64
C GLY A 33 -20.65 -11.06 31.86
N LEU A 34 -20.89 -9.99 31.11
CA LEU A 34 -22.15 -9.22 31.17
C LEU A 34 -23.33 -10.01 30.61
N GLU A 35 -23.12 -10.79 29.54
CA GLU A 35 -24.15 -11.68 28.99
C GLU A 35 -24.52 -12.78 29.99
N ALA A 36 -23.53 -13.40 30.64
CA ALA A 36 -23.77 -14.39 31.68
C ALA A 36 -24.55 -13.79 32.86
N LEU A 37 -24.13 -12.60 33.33
CA LEU A 37 -24.81 -11.92 34.44
C LEU A 37 -26.24 -11.52 34.09
N LYS A 38 -26.46 -11.03 32.87
CA LYS A 38 -27.81 -10.77 32.35
C LYS A 38 -28.66 -12.04 32.38
N GLN A 39 -28.11 -13.16 31.89
CA GLN A 39 -28.82 -14.45 31.86
C GLN A 39 -29.18 -14.94 33.28
N GLU A 40 -28.27 -14.81 34.24
CA GLU A 40 -28.51 -15.15 35.64
C GLU A 40 -29.59 -14.26 36.25
N HIS A 41 -29.53 -12.94 36.01
CA HIS A 41 -30.52 -12.00 36.52
C HIS A 41 -31.90 -12.25 35.91
N THR A 42 -31.99 -12.52 34.60
CA THR A 42 -33.25 -12.94 33.96
C THR A 42 -33.77 -14.24 34.58
N SER A 43 -32.90 -15.22 34.85
CA SER A 43 -33.30 -16.48 35.50
C SER A 43 -33.79 -16.27 36.94
N ILE A 44 -33.15 -15.38 37.71
CA ILE A 44 -33.59 -15.00 39.06
C ILE A 44 -34.95 -14.30 39.00
N LEU A 45 -35.14 -13.39 38.04
CA LEU A 45 -36.38 -12.66 37.83
C LEU A 45 -37.52 -13.63 37.47
N ASP A 46 -37.30 -14.55 36.54
CA ASP A 46 -38.24 -15.60 36.19
C ASP A 46 -38.56 -16.51 37.38
N GLY A 47 -37.55 -16.86 38.18
CA GLY A 47 -37.72 -17.62 39.42
C GLY A 47 -38.53 -16.89 40.50
N LEU A 48 -38.31 -15.58 40.66
CA LEU A 48 -39.06 -14.72 41.59
C LEU A 48 -40.50 -14.50 41.10
N LEU A 49 -40.70 -14.26 39.80
CA LEU A 49 -42.04 -14.18 39.20
C LEU A 49 -42.81 -15.49 39.33
N GLY A 50 -42.13 -16.63 39.11
CA GLY A 50 -42.70 -17.96 39.33
C GLY A 50 -43.07 -18.20 40.79
N SER A 51 -42.20 -17.79 41.72
CA SER A 51 -42.46 -17.85 43.16
C SER A 51 -43.60 -16.91 43.58
N LEU A 52 -43.69 -15.71 42.99
CA LEU A 52 -44.77 -14.76 43.20
C LEU A 52 -46.11 -15.24 42.59
N GLN A 53 -46.09 -15.99 41.48
CA GLN A 53 -47.28 -16.66 40.95
C GLN A 53 -47.76 -17.77 41.88
N CYS A 54 -46.84 -18.49 42.53
CA CYS A 54 -47.16 -19.45 43.59
C CYS A 54 -47.72 -18.75 44.84
N PHE A 55 -47.11 -17.63 45.26
CA PHE A 55 -47.57 -16.81 46.40
C PHE A 55 -48.85 -16.01 46.15
N LYS A 56 -49.19 -15.68 44.90
CA LYS A 56 -50.52 -15.12 44.56
C LYS A 56 -51.65 -16.12 44.77
N GLN A 57 -51.33 -17.42 44.84
CA GLN A 57 -52.26 -18.44 45.30
C GLN A 57 -52.40 -18.45 46.84
N GLU A 58 -51.46 -17.82 47.56
CA GLU A 58 -51.39 -17.69 49.03
C GLU A 58 -51.19 -16.22 49.48
N GLY A 59 -52.06 -15.30 49.02
CA GLY A 59 -52.49 -14.11 49.77
C GLY A 59 -51.47 -13.14 50.40
N SER A 60 -50.27 -12.90 49.86
CA SER A 60 -49.33 -11.89 50.38
C SER A 60 -48.99 -10.79 49.37
N GLU A 61 -49.14 -9.53 49.78
CA GLU A 61 -48.87 -8.33 48.96
C GLU A 61 -47.35 -8.17 48.70
N GLY A 62 -46.96 -8.28 47.42
CA GLY A 62 -45.58 -8.20 46.97
C GLY A 62 -44.97 -6.80 47.12
N HIS A 63 -43.69 -6.74 47.49
CA HIS A 63 -42.95 -5.48 47.70
C HIS A 63 -42.55 -4.83 46.36
N PRO A 64 -43.10 -3.65 46.01
CA PRO A 64 -42.87 -2.98 44.71
C PRO A 64 -41.45 -2.42 44.51
N GLN A 65 -40.63 -2.38 45.57
CA GLN A 65 -39.31 -1.75 45.55
C GLN A 65 -38.24 -2.63 44.87
N GLY A 66 -38.33 -3.96 45.01
CA GLY A 66 -37.40 -4.90 44.38
C GLY A 66 -37.57 -4.94 42.86
N ASP A 67 -38.82 -4.93 42.39
CA ASP A 67 -39.16 -4.96 40.97
C ASP A 67 -38.65 -3.71 40.22
N LEU A 68 -38.72 -2.54 40.88
CA LEU A 68 -38.19 -1.29 40.35
C LEU A 68 -36.65 -1.26 40.29
N MET A 69 -35.95 -1.86 41.27
CA MET A 69 -34.49 -1.97 41.24
C MET A 69 -34.01 -2.90 40.13
N ILE A 70 -34.71 -4.03 39.93
CA ILE A 70 -34.37 -4.99 38.88
C ILE A 70 -34.57 -4.37 37.50
N ARG A 71 -35.68 -3.65 37.26
CA ARG A 71 -35.89 -2.91 36.01
C ARG A 71 -34.79 -1.89 35.71
N LYS A 72 -34.39 -1.08 36.70
CA LYS A 72 -33.28 -0.14 36.53
C LYS A 72 -31.96 -0.84 36.22
N SER A 73 -31.71 -2.00 36.82
CA SER A 73 -30.50 -2.79 36.51
C SER A 73 -30.52 -3.35 35.08
N LEU A 74 -31.69 -3.74 34.57
CA LEU A 74 -31.86 -4.19 33.18
C LEU A 74 -31.62 -3.04 32.21
N ASP A 75 -32.19 -1.86 32.45
CA ASP A 75 -31.98 -0.67 31.60
C ASP A 75 -30.49 -0.31 31.52
N MET A 76 -29.76 -0.37 32.64
CA MET A 76 -28.32 -0.12 32.69
C MET A 76 -27.51 -1.19 31.94
N LEU A 77 -27.91 -2.47 32.01
CA LEU A 77 -27.28 -3.56 31.26
C LEU A 77 -27.52 -3.43 29.76
N GLU A 78 -28.73 -3.06 29.33
CA GLU A 78 -29.04 -2.82 27.92
C GLU A 78 -28.24 -1.66 27.35
N LEU A 79 -28.12 -0.55 28.12
CA LEU A 79 -27.27 0.57 27.74
C LEU A 79 -25.81 0.13 27.57
N GLY A 80 -25.24 -0.54 28.58
CA GLY A 80 -23.86 -1.02 28.53
C GLY A 80 -23.59 -2.01 27.40
N LEU A 81 -24.56 -2.86 27.05
CA LEU A 81 -24.47 -3.77 25.92
C LEU A 81 -24.47 -3.01 24.59
N SER A 82 -25.34 -2.00 24.44
CA SER A 82 -25.40 -1.17 23.23
C SER A 82 -24.10 -0.37 23.04
N GLU A 83 -23.53 0.17 24.11
CA GLU A 83 -22.26 0.89 24.08
C GLU A 83 -21.09 -0.03 23.71
N ALA A 84 -21.03 -1.23 24.30
CA ALA A 84 -20.03 -2.23 23.96
C ALA A 84 -20.11 -2.64 22.48
N GLN A 85 -21.31 -2.76 21.93
CA GLN A 85 -21.53 -3.09 20.52
C GLN A 85 -21.03 -1.98 19.59
N VAL A 86 -21.24 -0.71 19.95
CA VAL A 86 -20.67 0.45 19.24
C VAL A 86 -19.14 0.44 19.30
N MET A 87 -18.55 0.17 20.47
CA MET A 87 -17.09 0.08 20.63
C MET A 87 -16.48 -1.01 19.75
N MET A 88 -17.11 -2.18 19.65
CA MET A 88 -16.65 -3.26 18.77
C MET A 88 -16.73 -2.89 17.29
N ALA A 89 -17.84 -2.27 16.87
CA ALA A 89 -18.01 -1.80 15.50
C ALA A 89 -16.96 -0.73 15.14
N LEU A 90 -16.70 0.21 16.04
CA LEU A 90 -15.67 1.24 15.87
C LEU A 90 -14.26 0.62 15.77
N SER A 91 -13.94 -0.36 16.63
CA SER A 91 -12.64 -1.06 16.57
C SER A 91 -12.44 -1.79 15.23
N SER A 92 -13.48 -2.44 14.71
CA SER A 92 -13.44 -3.09 13.40
C SER A 92 -13.21 -2.08 12.28
N HIS A 93 -13.93 -0.96 12.31
CA HIS A 93 -13.77 0.11 11.32
C HIS A 93 -12.37 0.73 11.38
N LEU A 94 -11.84 1.00 12.58
CA LEU A 94 -10.49 1.54 12.75
C LEU A 94 -9.43 0.60 12.17
N SER A 95 -9.53 -0.70 12.46
CA SER A 95 -8.63 -1.72 11.91
C SER A 95 -8.68 -1.77 10.38
N ALA A 96 -9.89 -1.67 9.78
CA ALA A 96 -10.05 -1.60 8.34
C ALA A 96 -9.37 -0.36 7.74
N VAL A 97 -9.60 0.82 8.32
CA VAL A 97 -8.98 2.09 7.88
C VAL A 97 -7.45 2.03 8.01
N GLU A 98 -6.93 1.48 9.10
CA GLU A 98 -5.49 1.30 9.30
C GLU A 98 -4.89 0.35 8.27
N SER A 99 -5.56 -0.77 7.98
CA SER A 99 -5.14 -1.69 6.93
C SER A 99 -5.07 -1.00 5.56
N GLU A 100 -6.05 -0.17 5.24
CA GLU A 100 -6.11 0.55 3.96
C GLU A 100 -5.00 1.61 3.87
N LYS A 101 -4.76 2.34 4.96
CA LYS A 101 -3.63 3.25 5.09
C LYS A 101 -2.29 2.55 4.83
N GLN A 102 -2.10 1.33 5.35
CA GLN A 102 -0.86 0.58 5.10
C GLN A 102 -0.74 0.12 3.65
N LYS A 103 -1.84 -0.33 3.02
CA LYS A 103 -1.85 -0.67 1.58
C LYS A 103 -1.47 0.53 0.71
N LEU A 104 -2.09 1.69 0.94
CA LEU A 104 -1.79 2.92 0.20
C LEU A 104 -0.34 3.34 0.39
N ARG A 105 0.20 3.26 1.61
CA ARG A 105 1.63 3.52 1.86
C ARG A 105 2.54 2.58 1.08
N ALA A 106 2.20 1.29 0.99
CA ALA A 106 2.95 0.33 0.19
C ALA A 106 2.87 0.66 -1.32
N GLN A 107 1.70 1.05 -1.81
CA GLN A 107 1.50 1.46 -3.20
C GLN A 107 2.32 2.71 -3.55
N VAL A 108 2.35 3.72 -2.67
CA VAL A 108 3.20 4.91 -2.85
C VAL A 108 4.66 4.50 -2.97
N ARG A 109 5.17 3.64 -2.09
CA ARG A 109 6.55 3.14 -2.18
C ARG A 109 6.83 2.43 -3.51
N ARG A 110 5.92 1.57 -3.96
CA ARG A 110 6.03 0.87 -5.25
C ARG A 110 6.07 1.86 -6.42
N LEU A 111 5.16 2.83 -6.45
CA LEU A 111 5.10 3.84 -7.52
C LEU A 111 6.35 4.71 -7.55
N CYS A 112 6.92 5.08 -6.40
CA CYS A 112 8.18 5.81 -6.36
C CYS A 112 9.35 4.99 -6.95
N GLN A 113 9.41 3.69 -6.66
CA GLN A 113 10.42 2.79 -7.24
C GLN A 113 10.25 2.65 -8.76
N GLU A 114 9.01 2.45 -9.21
CA GLU A 114 8.69 2.37 -10.64
C GLU A 114 9.03 3.67 -11.36
N ASN A 115 8.72 4.82 -10.77
CA ASN A 115 9.06 6.12 -11.35
C ASN A 115 10.57 6.32 -11.45
N GLN A 116 11.33 5.90 -10.44
CA GLN A 116 12.80 5.95 -10.49
C GLN A 116 13.34 5.03 -11.58
N TRP A 117 12.84 3.79 -11.64
CA TRP A 117 13.24 2.83 -12.66
C TRP A 117 12.97 3.36 -14.09
N LEU A 118 11.80 3.96 -14.33
CA LEU A 118 11.48 4.57 -15.62
C LEU A 118 12.40 5.74 -15.98
N ARG A 119 12.83 6.54 -15.01
CA ARG A 119 13.81 7.62 -15.23
C ARG A 119 15.16 7.05 -15.63
N ASP A 120 15.61 5.98 -14.98
CA ASP A 120 16.88 5.33 -15.28
C ASP A 120 16.84 4.67 -16.67
N GLU A 121 15.73 4.03 -17.03
CA GLU A 121 15.52 3.42 -18.35
C GLU A 121 15.48 4.48 -19.47
N LEU A 122 14.82 5.62 -19.23
CA LEU A 122 14.80 6.76 -20.15
C LEU A 122 16.21 7.33 -20.35
N ALA A 123 16.96 7.54 -19.26
CA ALA A 123 18.35 8.02 -19.33
C ALA A 123 19.25 7.04 -20.11
N GLY A 124 19.07 5.73 -19.89
CA GLY A 124 19.79 4.69 -20.64
C GLY A 124 19.47 4.72 -22.14
N THR A 125 18.20 4.93 -22.50
CA THR A 125 17.78 5.05 -23.91
C THR A 125 18.33 6.32 -24.56
N GLN A 126 18.29 7.46 -23.85
CA GLN A 126 18.86 8.72 -24.32
C GLN A 126 20.37 8.61 -24.57
N GLN A 127 21.10 7.92 -23.69
CA GLN A 127 22.53 7.71 -23.88
C GLN A 127 22.83 6.84 -25.11
N LYS A 128 22.03 5.80 -25.36
CA LYS A 128 22.16 4.97 -26.58
C LYS A 128 21.89 5.78 -27.84
N LEU A 129 20.84 6.61 -27.82
CA LEU A 129 20.50 7.51 -28.93
C LEU A 129 21.67 8.46 -29.23
N GLN A 130 22.20 9.14 -28.21
CA GLN A 130 23.32 10.07 -28.36
C GLN A 130 24.56 9.40 -28.99
N ARG A 131 24.89 8.17 -28.58
CA ARG A 131 26.00 7.42 -29.18
C ARG A 131 25.74 7.06 -30.65
N SER A 132 24.49 6.69 -30.97
CA SER A 132 24.09 6.41 -32.35
C SER A 132 24.19 7.67 -33.22
N GLU A 133 23.74 8.82 -32.72
CA GLU A 133 23.83 10.11 -33.42
C GLU A 133 25.29 10.50 -33.67
N GLN A 134 26.17 10.33 -32.67
CA GLN A 134 27.61 10.57 -32.83
C GLN A 134 28.21 9.65 -33.89
N SER A 135 27.84 8.37 -33.90
CA SER A 135 28.33 7.40 -34.88
C SER A 135 27.86 7.75 -36.30
N VAL A 136 26.61 8.19 -36.45
CA VAL A 136 26.07 8.65 -37.75
C VAL A 136 26.84 9.88 -38.25
N ALA A 137 27.09 10.87 -37.39
CA ALA A 137 27.85 12.06 -37.79
C ALA A 137 29.29 11.70 -38.24
N GLN A 138 29.96 10.79 -37.54
CA GLN A 138 31.29 10.31 -37.93
C GLN A 138 31.25 9.60 -39.30
N LEU A 139 30.30 8.68 -39.49
CA LEU A 139 30.14 7.96 -40.76
C LEU A 139 29.80 8.90 -41.93
N GLU A 140 29.02 9.96 -41.69
CA GLU A 140 28.73 10.98 -42.69
C GLU A 140 29.98 11.77 -43.10
N GLU A 141 30.88 12.08 -42.17
CA GLU A 141 32.16 12.73 -42.45
C GLU A 141 33.10 11.80 -43.22
N GLU A 142 33.25 10.55 -42.77
CA GLU A 142 34.05 9.53 -43.47
C GLU A 142 33.55 9.30 -44.90
N LYS A 143 32.23 9.22 -45.08
CA LYS A 143 31.61 9.10 -46.40
C LYS A 143 31.99 10.29 -47.29
N LYS A 144 31.83 11.53 -46.81
CA LYS A 144 32.22 12.74 -47.56
C LYS A 144 33.72 12.73 -47.92
N HIS A 145 34.57 12.30 -46.99
CA HIS A 145 36.01 12.18 -47.23
C HIS A 145 36.33 11.15 -48.32
N LEU A 146 35.69 9.97 -48.26
CA LEU A 146 35.86 8.93 -49.27
C LEU A 146 35.33 9.37 -50.65
N GLU A 147 34.21 10.08 -50.69
CA GLU A 147 33.66 10.67 -51.91
C GLU A 147 34.64 11.66 -52.54
N PHE A 148 35.25 12.53 -51.73
CA PHE A 148 36.30 13.46 -52.20
C PHE A 148 37.53 12.71 -52.73
N MET A 149 38.03 11.70 -52.03
CA MET A 149 39.16 10.89 -52.49
C MET A 149 38.87 10.14 -53.79
N ASN A 150 37.62 9.69 -53.98
CA ASN A 150 37.20 9.05 -55.22
C ASN A 150 37.17 10.04 -56.40
N GLN A 151 36.74 11.28 -56.16
CA GLN A 151 36.76 12.35 -57.18
C GLN A 151 38.20 12.70 -57.59
N LEU A 152 39.12 12.81 -56.63
CA LEU A 152 40.53 13.10 -56.91
C LEU A 152 41.17 12.00 -57.78
N LYS A 153 40.95 10.73 -57.43
CA LYS A 153 41.44 9.59 -58.23
C LYS A 153 40.88 9.58 -59.66
N LYS A 154 39.62 9.99 -59.86
CA LYS A 154 39.02 10.11 -61.20
C LYS A 154 39.70 11.22 -62.01
N TYR A 155 39.91 12.38 -61.39
CA TYR A 155 40.61 13.49 -62.03
C TYR A 155 42.05 13.12 -62.43
N ASP A 156 42.78 12.41 -61.56
CA ASP A 156 44.13 11.91 -61.88
C ASP A 156 44.12 10.89 -63.04
N GLN A 157 43.10 10.02 -63.12
CA GLN A 157 42.92 9.10 -64.25
C GLN A 157 42.58 9.81 -65.56
N ASP A 158 41.75 10.86 -65.51
CA ASP A 158 41.37 11.66 -66.68
C ASP A 158 42.54 12.51 -67.20
N LEU A 159 43.48 12.90 -66.33
CA LEU A 159 44.71 13.61 -66.67
C LEU A 159 45.82 12.70 -67.23
N SER A 160 45.77 11.39 -66.98
CA SER A 160 46.62 10.42 -67.66
C SER A 160 45.86 9.81 -68.84
N PRO A 161 45.86 10.41 -70.05
CA PRO A 161 45.38 9.68 -71.21
C PRO A 161 46.21 8.40 -71.30
N SER A 162 45.53 7.27 -71.46
CA SER A 162 46.15 5.96 -71.63
C SER A 162 47.24 6.02 -72.70
N VAL A 163 48.50 6.17 -72.27
CA VAL A 163 49.67 5.88 -73.09
C VAL A 163 49.85 4.36 -73.06
N SER A 164 48.87 3.66 -73.62
CA SER A 164 49.08 2.32 -74.16
C SER A 164 49.56 2.53 -75.59
N GLU A 165 50.87 2.71 -75.71
CA GLU A 165 51.60 2.79 -76.97
C GLU A 165 51.20 1.64 -77.89
N GLY A 166 50.73 2.01 -79.07
CA GLY A 166 50.95 1.17 -80.24
C GLY A 166 52.43 1.20 -80.63
N GLU A 167 52.87 0.10 -81.20
CA GLU A 167 54.04 -0.08 -82.07
C GLU A 167 55.40 -0.41 -81.43
N GLY A 168 55.78 -1.68 -81.58
CA GLY A 168 57.14 -2.19 -81.38
C GLY A 168 57.37 -3.55 -82.06
N GLY A 169 56.83 -3.74 -83.27
CA GLY A 169 57.00 -4.96 -84.08
C GLY A 169 57.46 -4.63 -85.49
N ARG A 170 58.72 -4.18 -85.65
CA ARG A 170 59.41 -4.16 -86.94
C ARG A 170 60.25 -5.42 -87.06
N GLY A 171 59.78 -6.35 -87.89
CA GLY A 171 60.62 -7.40 -88.44
C GLY A 171 61.50 -6.85 -89.57
N GLU A 172 62.59 -7.58 -89.79
CA GLU A 172 63.72 -7.38 -90.72
C GLU A 172 64.90 -6.58 -90.19
#